data_AF-A0A0G2FUG6-F1
#
_entry.id   AF-A0A0G2FUG6-F1
#
_cell.length_a   1.000
_cell.length_b   1.000
_cell.length_c   1.000
_cell.angle_alpha   90.00
_cell.angle_beta   90.00
_cell.angle_gamma   90.00
#
_symmetry.space_group_name_H-M   'P 1'
#
loop_
_entity.id
_entity.type
_entity.pdbx_description
1 polymer ?
#
loop_
_entity_poly.entity_id
_entity_poly.type
_entity_poly.pdbx_seq_one_letter_code
_entity_poly.pdbx_strand_id
1 'polypeptide(L)'
;MEATTLSGPSISVPGPSSSNNYVPTTISASTEYQHRIAEISARAVLHDPLNILFQREKTGMAVPVTASQLYEACIARTRTKVAAGAFIVEAAGFASVACWEPPESISPDRTEETIEGISRQKPIFAKFLKEYEEARREGRY
;
A
#
# COMPACT_ATOMS: atom_id res chain seq x y z
N MET A 1 44.79 -62.43 5.29
CA MET A 1 44.02 -61.34 5.93
C MET A 1 43.08 -60.81 4.88
N GLU A 2 41.85 -61.30 4.87
CA GLU A 2 40.80 -60.86 3.93
C GLU A 2 40.19 -59.55 4.45
N ALA A 3 40.18 -58.52 3.61
CA ALA A 3 39.49 -57.26 3.91
C ALA A 3 38.09 -57.33 3.28
N THR A 4 37.08 -57.55 4.11
CA THR A 4 35.67 -57.55 3.73
C THR A 4 35.23 -56.13 3.39
N THR A 5 34.98 -55.85 2.11
CA THR A 5 34.36 -54.58 1.67
C THR A 5 32.86 -54.63 1.96
N LEU A 6 32.42 -53.86 2.96
CA LEU A 6 31.01 -53.73 3.33
C LEU A 6 30.29 -52.82 2.32
N SER A 7 29.60 -53.40 1.34
CA SER A 7 28.69 -52.66 0.46
C SER A 7 27.36 -52.44 1.17
N GLY A 8 27.20 -51.26 1.80
CA GLY A 8 25.91 -50.82 2.34
C GLY A 8 24.92 -50.46 1.22
N PRO A 9 23.61 -50.56 1.46
CA PRO A 9 22.61 -50.16 0.48
C PRO A 9 22.70 -48.64 0.23
N SER A 10 22.85 -48.27 -1.05
CA SER A 10 22.81 -46.88 -1.51
C SER A 10 21.40 -46.32 -1.29
N ILE A 11 21.18 -45.61 -0.19
CA ILE A 11 19.98 -44.81 0.00
C ILE A 11 20.13 -43.60 -0.91
N SER A 12 19.36 -43.58 -1.99
CA SER A 12 19.22 -42.41 -2.85
C SER A 12 18.74 -41.23 -2.00
N VAL A 13 19.62 -40.26 -1.77
CA VAL A 13 19.23 -38.96 -1.19
C VAL A 13 18.24 -38.34 -2.18
N PRO A 14 17.01 -37.96 -1.75
CA PRO A 14 16.13 -37.21 -2.63
C PRO A 14 16.85 -35.93 -3.03
N GLY A 15 17.15 -35.78 -4.32
CA GLY A 15 17.62 -34.51 -4.86
C GLY A 15 16.62 -33.42 -4.51
N PRO A 16 17.05 -32.15 -4.38
CA PRO A 16 16.13 -31.06 -4.09
C PRO A 16 15.02 -31.07 -5.14
N SER A 17 13.82 -31.47 -4.72
CA SER A 17 12.62 -31.43 -5.53
C SER A 17 12.36 -29.95 -5.84
N SER A 18 12.66 -29.54 -7.07
CA SER A 18 12.41 -28.20 -7.57
C SER A 18 10.92 -27.96 -7.86
N SER A 19 10.06 -28.30 -6.90
CA SER A 19 8.74 -27.68 -6.84
C SER A 19 8.94 -26.28 -6.27
N ASN A 20 9.00 -25.29 -7.17
CA ASN A 20 8.86 -23.90 -6.78
C ASN A 20 7.49 -23.72 -6.10
N ASN A 21 7.45 -23.90 -4.77
CA ASN A 21 6.28 -23.69 -3.92
C ASN A 21 6.06 -22.18 -3.75
N TYR A 22 5.84 -21.46 -4.85
CA TYR A 22 5.46 -20.07 -4.77
C TYR A 22 4.04 -19.97 -4.25
N VAL A 23 3.86 -19.06 -3.31
CA VAL A 23 2.55 -18.71 -2.79
C VAL A 23 1.66 -18.25 -3.96
N PRO A 24 0.42 -18.74 -4.08
CA PRO A 24 -0.51 -18.29 -5.12
C PRO A 24 -0.61 -16.76 -5.11
N THR A 25 -0.33 -16.16 -6.27
CA THR A 25 -0.29 -14.71 -6.43
C THR A 25 -1.26 -14.30 -7.53
N THR A 26 -2.14 -13.35 -7.23
CA THR A 26 -3.09 -12.76 -8.18
C THR A 26 -2.68 -11.33 -8.47
N ILE A 27 -2.69 -10.95 -9.75
CA ILE A 27 -2.48 -9.57 -10.19
C ILE A 27 -3.77 -9.09 -10.84
N SER A 28 -4.32 -7.97 -10.36
CA SER A 28 -5.56 -7.43 -10.90
C SER A 28 -5.60 -5.90 -10.87
N ALA A 29 -6.27 -5.33 -11.85
CA ALA A 29 -6.68 -3.93 -11.89
C ALA A 29 -8.22 -3.78 -11.87
N SER A 30 -8.95 -4.86 -11.66
CA SER A 30 -10.42 -4.88 -11.72
C SER A 30 -11.05 -3.99 -10.65
N THR A 31 -12.24 -3.45 -10.94
CA THR A 31 -13.00 -2.62 -10.01
C THR A 31 -13.24 -3.33 -8.68
N GLU A 32 -13.53 -4.63 -8.71
CA GLU A 32 -13.72 -5.44 -7.50
C GLU A 32 -12.47 -5.45 -6.60
N TYR A 33 -11.29 -5.67 -7.18
CA TYR A 33 -10.02 -5.62 -6.45
C TYR A 33 -9.72 -4.22 -5.90
N GLN A 34 -10.05 -3.17 -6.67
CA GLN A 34 -9.91 -1.79 -6.21
C GLN A 34 -10.78 -1.50 -4.97
N HIS A 35 -12.02 -1.99 -4.95
CA HIS A 35 -12.90 -1.89 -3.79
C HIS A 35 -12.35 -2.65 -2.58
N ARG A 36 -11.94 -3.91 -2.78
CA ARG A 36 -11.36 -4.73 -1.71
C ARG A 36 -10.15 -4.08 -1.06
N ILE A 37 -9.18 -3.58 -1.84
CA ILE A 37 -7.99 -2.95 -1.26
C ILE A 37 -8.31 -1.61 -0.57
N ALA A 38 -9.29 -0.86 -1.08
CA ALA A 38 -9.73 0.39 -0.45
C ALA A 38 -10.35 0.13 0.93
N GLU A 39 -11.17 -0.90 1.07
CA GLU A 39 -11.75 -1.31 2.35
C GLU A 39 -10.69 -1.76 3.36
N ILE A 40 -9.73 -2.58 2.92
CA ILE A 40 -8.63 -3.05 3.77
C ILE A 40 -7.80 -1.85 4.24
N SER A 41 -7.45 -0.96 3.32
CA SER A 41 -6.68 0.25 3.63
C SER A 41 -7.40 1.14 4.63
N ALA A 42 -8.70 1.37 4.44
CA ALA A 42 -9.51 2.20 5.33
C ALA A 42 -9.57 1.66 6.76
N ARG A 43 -9.65 0.33 6.92
CA ARG A 43 -9.58 -0.31 8.24
C ARG A 43 -8.18 -0.26 8.83
N ALA A 44 -7.15 -0.48 8.02
CA ALA A 44 -5.75 -0.47 8.48
C ALA A 44 -5.33 0.91 9.02
N VAL A 45 -5.84 1.99 8.43
CA VAL A 45 -5.48 3.37 8.82
C VAL A 45 -6.49 4.02 9.76
N LEU A 46 -7.51 3.30 10.22
CA LEU A 46 -8.57 3.85 11.07
C LEU A 46 -8.05 4.46 12.38
N HIS A 47 -6.99 3.88 12.93
CA HIS A 47 -6.39 4.30 14.20
C HIS A 47 -5.11 5.11 14.00
N ASP A 48 -4.75 5.44 12.75
CA ASP A 48 -3.60 6.27 12.47
C ASP A 48 -3.86 7.72 12.92
N PRO A 49 -3.00 8.30 13.79
CA PRO A 49 -3.23 9.64 14.34
C PRO A 49 -3.32 10.75 13.28
N LEU A 50 -2.57 10.65 12.17
CA LEU A 50 -2.60 11.65 11.11
C LEU A 50 -3.91 11.58 10.32
N ASN A 51 -4.35 10.37 9.95
CA ASN A 51 -5.64 10.19 9.28
C ASN A 51 -6.81 10.65 10.16
N ILE A 52 -6.77 10.36 11.47
CA ILE A 52 -7.76 10.86 12.42
C ILE A 52 -7.77 12.39 12.46
N LEU A 53 -6.58 13.01 12.53
CA LEU A 53 -6.44 14.47 12.58
C LEU A 53 -7.02 15.14 11.34
N PHE A 54 -6.63 14.69 10.14
CA PHE A 54 -7.10 15.26 8.88
C PHE A 54 -8.60 15.01 8.65
N GLN A 55 -9.12 13.86 9.09
CA GLN A 55 -10.54 13.56 8.97
C GLN A 55 -11.38 14.40 9.94
N ARG A 56 -10.89 14.65 11.16
CA ARG A 56 -11.54 15.54 12.13
C ARG A 56 -11.50 17.00 11.72
N GLU A 57 -10.46 17.43 11.02
CA GLU A 57 -10.44 18.76 10.42
C GLU A 57 -11.59 18.93 9.41
N LYS A 58 -11.91 17.88 8.64
CA LYS A 58 -13.03 17.88 7.70
C LYS A 58 -14.40 17.77 8.36
N THR A 59 -14.53 16.98 9.43
CA THR A 59 -15.84 16.58 9.99
C THR A 59 -16.17 17.18 11.35
N GLY A 60 -15.21 17.81 12.00
CA GLY A 60 -15.30 18.34 13.36
C GLY A 60 -14.85 17.34 14.43
N MET A 61 -14.38 17.87 15.56
CA MET A 61 -13.83 17.08 16.68
C MET A 61 -14.86 16.16 17.36
N ALA A 62 -16.14 16.50 17.27
CA ALA A 62 -17.23 15.73 17.89
C ALA A 62 -17.65 14.51 17.08
N VAL A 63 -17.24 14.42 15.81
CA VAL A 63 -17.62 13.31 14.92
C VAL A 63 -16.59 12.19 15.04
N PRO A 64 -17.00 10.96 15.42
CA PRO A 64 -16.11 9.81 15.40
C PRO A 64 -15.64 9.53 13.96
N VAL A 65 -14.34 9.28 13.82
CA VAL A 65 -13.76 8.85 12.55
C VAL A 65 -14.14 7.39 12.30
N THR A 66 -14.67 7.10 11.10
CA THR A 66 -15.11 5.75 10.73
C THR A 66 -14.37 5.24 9.50
N ALA A 67 -14.29 3.92 9.36
CA ALA A 67 -13.67 3.31 8.18
C ALA A 67 -14.39 3.72 6.88
N SER A 68 -15.71 3.91 6.91
CA SER A 68 -16.48 4.38 5.74
C SER A 68 -16.07 5.77 5.28
N GLN A 69 -15.71 6.66 6.21
CA GLN A 69 -15.22 8.00 5.85
C GLN A 69 -13.84 7.94 5.18
N LEU A 70 -12.97 7.05 5.65
CA LEU A 70 -11.61 6.86 5.11
C LEU A 70 -11.64 6.09 3.79
N TYR A 71 -12.60 5.18 3.62
CA TYR A 71 -12.79 4.40 2.41
C TYR A 71 -12.91 5.26 1.16
N GLU A 72 -13.65 6.38 1.20
CA GLU A 72 -13.78 7.29 0.04
C GLU A 72 -12.43 7.86 -0.41
N ALA A 73 -11.55 8.20 0.54
CA ALA A 73 -10.19 8.64 0.22
C ALA A 73 -9.33 7.48 -0.31
N CYS A 74 -9.46 6.30 0.28
CA CYS A 74 -8.73 5.09 -0.15
C CYS A 74 -9.12 4.66 -1.57
N ILE A 75 -10.41 4.62 -1.91
CA ILE A 75 -10.86 4.21 -3.25
C ILE A 75 -10.47 5.24 -4.31
N ALA A 76 -10.53 6.54 -3.98
CA ALA A 76 -10.05 7.59 -4.88
C ALA A 76 -8.55 7.42 -5.16
N ARG A 77 -7.73 7.24 -4.12
CA ARG A 77 -6.28 7.01 -4.25
C ARG A 77 -5.98 5.75 -5.07
N THR A 78 -6.66 4.64 -4.80
CA THR A 78 -6.50 3.39 -5.54
C THR A 78 -6.83 3.58 -7.03
N ARG A 79 -7.96 4.23 -7.34
CA ARG A 79 -8.36 4.51 -8.73
C ARG A 79 -7.36 5.38 -9.45
N THR A 80 -6.84 6.43 -8.81
CA THR A 80 -5.78 7.27 -9.39
C THR A 80 -4.54 6.45 -9.73
N LYS A 81 -4.08 5.58 -8.82
CA LYS A 81 -2.92 4.73 -9.06
C LYS A 81 -3.16 3.75 -10.21
N VAL A 82 -4.31 3.06 -10.22
CA VAL A 82 -4.65 2.11 -11.28
C VAL A 82 -4.78 2.80 -12.63
N ALA A 83 -5.37 4.00 -12.68
CA ALA A 83 -5.44 4.80 -13.90
C ALA A 83 -4.06 5.22 -14.42
N ALA A 84 -3.07 5.37 -13.54
CA ALA A 84 -1.68 5.62 -13.89
C ALA A 84 -0.89 4.36 -14.29
N GLY A 85 -1.51 3.16 -14.27
CA GLY A 85 -0.86 1.89 -14.64
C GLY A 85 -0.49 0.99 -13.47
N ALA A 86 -0.86 1.35 -12.24
CA ALA A 86 -0.67 0.46 -11.09
C ALA A 86 -1.57 -0.78 -11.16
N PHE A 87 -1.12 -1.85 -10.50
CA PHE A 87 -1.89 -3.07 -10.32
C PHE A 87 -1.83 -3.52 -8.86
N ILE A 88 -2.85 -4.28 -8.45
CA ILE A 88 -2.97 -4.84 -7.12
C ILE A 88 -2.44 -6.27 -7.19
N VAL A 89 -1.41 -6.55 -6.40
CA VAL A 89 -0.87 -7.90 -6.23
C VAL A 89 -1.39 -8.46 -4.91
N GLU A 90 -2.07 -9.60 -4.95
CA GLU A 90 -2.51 -10.35 -3.77
C GLU A 90 -1.71 -11.64 -3.70
N ALA A 91 -1.04 -11.92 -2.59
CA ALA A 91 -0.44 -13.24 -2.33
C ALA A 91 -1.11 -13.92 -1.13
N ALA A 92 -1.19 -15.26 -1.20
CA ALA A 92 -1.68 -16.11 -0.10
C ALA A 92 -3.12 -15.81 0.35
N GLY A 93 -4.00 -15.36 -0.55
CA GLY A 93 -5.38 -15.03 -0.17
C GLY A 93 -5.47 -13.78 0.70
N PHE A 94 -4.76 -12.70 0.32
CA PHE A 94 -4.65 -11.38 0.99
C PHE A 94 -3.65 -11.22 2.16
N ALA A 95 -2.73 -12.16 2.39
CA ALA A 95 -1.72 -11.99 3.43
C ALA A 95 -0.75 -10.82 3.15
N SER A 96 -0.56 -10.47 1.88
CA SER A 96 0.21 -9.29 1.47
C SER A 96 -0.38 -8.64 0.22
N VAL A 97 -0.36 -7.30 0.19
CA VAL A 97 -0.76 -6.51 -0.96
C VAL A 97 0.34 -5.52 -1.33
N ALA A 98 0.81 -5.59 -2.57
CA ALA A 98 1.73 -4.62 -3.13
C ALA A 98 1.03 -3.83 -4.24
N CYS A 99 1.14 -2.51 -4.19
CA CYS A 99 0.79 -1.61 -5.28
C CYS A 99 2.10 -1.19 -5.92
N TRP A 100 2.35 -1.57 -7.17
CA TRP A 100 3.42 -0.95 -7.93
C TRP A 100 2.96 0.46 -8.32
N GLU A 101 3.70 1.48 -7.89
CA GLU A 101 3.42 2.88 -8.19
C GLU A 101 4.35 3.33 -9.33
N PRO A 102 3.84 3.45 -10.57
CA PRO A 102 4.64 4.01 -11.65
C PRO A 102 5.00 5.48 -11.34
N PRO A 103 6.12 6.02 -11.84
CA PRO A 103 6.50 7.43 -11.61
C PRO A 103 5.36 8.42 -11.91
N GLU A 104 4.54 8.11 -12.91
CA GLU A 104 3.39 8.90 -13.35
C GLU A 104 2.25 8.93 -12.31
N SER A 105 2.24 8.00 -11.35
CA SER A 105 1.28 7.99 -10.24
C SER A 105 1.66 8.97 -9.11
N ILE A 106 2.88 9.50 -9.14
CA ILE A 106 3.36 10.51 -8.20
C ILE A 106 2.76 11.86 -8.60
N SER A 107 2.03 12.49 -7.67
CA SER A 107 1.48 13.82 -7.94
C SER A 107 2.59 14.86 -8.15
N PRO A 108 2.42 15.78 -9.13
CA PRO A 108 3.34 16.90 -9.31
C PRO A 108 3.34 17.81 -8.08
N ASP A 109 4.37 18.64 -7.94
CA ASP A 109 4.47 19.62 -6.84
C ASP A 109 3.24 20.53 -6.88
N ARG A 110 2.63 20.75 -5.71
CA ARG A 110 1.54 21.73 -5.59
C ARG A 110 2.10 23.14 -5.60
N THR A 111 1.43 24.04 -6.30
CA THR A 111 1.74 25.47 -6.24
C THR A 111 1.30 26.05 -4.89
N GLU A 112 1.95 27.14 -4.45
CA GLU A 112 1.57 27.85 -3.22
C GLU A 112 0.10 28.28 -3.26
N GLU A 113 -0.39 28.73 -4.42
CA GLU A 113 -1.79 29.11 -4.65
C GLU A 113 -2.76 27.94 -4.40
N THR A 114 -2.38 26.73 -4.79
CA THR A 114 -3.17 25.52 -4.54
C THR A 114 -3.24 25.23 -3.03
N ILE A 115 -2.11 25.33 -2.34
CA ILE A 115 -2.03 25.12 -0.89
C ILE A 115 -2.83 26.19 -0.14
N GLU A 116 -2.74 27.46 -0.58
CA GLU A 116 -3.52 28.56 -0.02
C GLU A 116 -5.02 28.31 -0.18
N GLY A 117 -5.46 27.84 -1.35
CA GLY A 117 -6.85 27.42 -1.58
C GLY A 117 -7.32 26.34 -0.59
N ILE A 118 -6.48 25.34 -0.31
CA ILE A 118 -6.77 24.28 0.67
C ILE A 118 -6.82 24.84 2.09
N SER A 119 -5.93 25.77 2.44
CA SER A 119 -5.81 26.31 3.80
C SER A 119 -7.09 26.96 4.34
N ARG A 120 -7.95 27.47 3.43
CA ARG A 120 -9.25 28.07 3.78
C ARG A 120 -10.23 27.06 4.35
N GLN A 121 -10.11 25.79 3.99
CA GLN A 121 -11.01 24.73 4.44
C GLN A 121 -10.32 23.73 5.38
N LYS A 122 -9.00 23.55 5.24
CA LYS A 122 -8.21 22.54 5.93
C LYS A 122 -6.82 23.09 6.29
N PRO A 123 -6.72 24.02 7.25
CA PRO A 123 -5.47 24.70 7.60
C PRO A 123 -4.35 23.76 8.10
N ILE A 124 -4.67 22.73 8.89
CA ILE A 124 -3.74 21.73 9.39
C ILE A 124 -3.21 20.89 8.22
N PHE A 125 -4.11 20.38 7.37
CA PHE A 125 -3.70 19.63 6.19
C PHE A 125 -2.87 20.49 5.21
N ALA A 126 -3.24 21.75 5.01
CA ALA A 126 -2.47 22.67 4.16
C ALA A 126 -1.05 22.91 4.70
N LYS A 127 -0.91 23.07 6.03
CA LYS A 127 0.41 23.18 6.66
C LYS A 127 1.25 21.93 6.45
N PHE A 128 0.66 20.74 6.64
CA PHE A 128 1.33 19.47 6.35
C PHE A 128 1.79 19.39 4.89
N LEU A 129 0.93 19.76 3.94
CA LEU A 129 1.29 19.77 2.51
C LEU A 129 2.46 20.71 2.23
N LYS A 130 2.46 21.91 2.82
CA LYS A 130 3.55 22.87 2.65
C LYS A 130 4.89 22.29 3.10
N GLU A 131 4.94 21.72 4.30
CA GLU A 131 6.15 21.09 4.86
C GLU A 131 6.59 19.88 4.04
N TYR A 132 5.63 19.07 3.55
CA TYR A 132 5.92 17.93 2.68
C TYR A 132 6.54 18.35 1.34
N GLU A 133 5.98 19.36 0.66
CA GLU A 133 6.49 19.85 -0.63
C GLU A 133 7.84 20.58 -0.48
N GLU A 134 8.10 21.19 0.68
CA GLU A 134 9.42 21.74 1.03
C GLU A 134 10.46 20.62 1.21
N ALA A 135 10.14 19.62 2.03
CA ALA A 135 11.03 18.47 2.25
C ALA A 135 11.34 17.72 0.95
N ARG A 136 10.36 17.60 0.04
CA ARG A 136 10.54 16.99 -1.28
C ARG A 136 11.50 17.78 -2.17
N ARG A 137 11.37 19.11 -2.21
CA ARG A 137 12.31 19.98 -2.96
C ARG A 137 13.73 19.95 -2.41
N GLU A 138 13.88 19.78 -1.10
CA GLU A 138 15.19 19.67 -0.44
C GLU A 138 15.82 18.27 -0.57
N GLY A 139 15.14 17.29 -1.18
CA GLY A 139 15.63 15.92 -1.30
C GLY A 139 15.72 15.19 0.04
N ARG A 140 14.90 15.59 1.02
CA ARG A 140 14.81 14.95 2.35
C ARG A 140 13.83 13.77 2.37
N TYR A 141 13.35 13.36 1.20
CA TYR A 141 12.39 12.27 0.97
C TYR A 141 12.73 11.53 -0.32
#